data_AF-A0A948YST9-F1
#
_entry.id   AF-A0A948YST9-F1
#
_cell.length_a   1.000
_cell.length_b   1.000
_cell.length_c   1.000
_cell.angle_alpha   90.00
_cell.angle_beta   90.00
_cell.angle_gamma   90.00
#
_symmetry.space_group_name_H-M   'P 1'
#
loop_
_entity.id
_entity.type
_entity.pdbx_description
1 polymer ?
#
loop_
_entity_poly.entity_id
_entity_poly.type
_entity_poly.pdbx_seq_one_letter_code
_entity_poly.pdbx_strand_id
1 'polypeptide(L)'
;MSENSNNQFALGKKWFWVGLVMGLNILSGLVFGIALTLEKERRKEGAIIIVFTIAWFIFSWLVLGPWLQKSGILPQYQLLRMN
;
A
#
# COMPACT_ATOMS: atom_id res chain seq x y z
N MET A 1 1.39 -2.48 -38.94
CA MET A 1 1.16 -1.43 -37.91
C MET A 1 0.57 -2.10 -36.67
N SER A 2 1.40 -2.75 -35.83
CA SER A 2 0.96 -3.58 -34.69
C SER A 2 1.98 -3.51 -33.54
N GLU A 3 2.36 -2.30 -33.14
CA GLU A 3 3.39 -2.11 -32.10
C GLU A 3 2.89 -1.34 -30.87
N ASN A 4 1.74 -0.66 -30.96
CA ASN A 4 1.25 0.20 -29.88
C ASN A 4 0.43 -0.50 -28.78
N SER A 5 -0.12 -1.70 -29.02
CA SER A 5 -0.94 -2.39 -28.02
C SER A 5 -0.11 -2.96 -26.87
N ASN A 6 1.13 -3.38 -27.12
CA ASN A 6 1.96 -4.04 -26.12
C ASN A 6 2.49 -3.06 -25.05
N ASN A 7 2.74 -1.80 -25.44
CA ASN A 7 3.31 -0.79 -24.55
C ASN A 7 2.31 -0.24 -23.53
N GLN A 8 1.01 -0.17 -23.87
CA GLN A 8 -0.02 0.30 -22.94
C GLN A 8 -0.25 -0.68 -21.77
N PHE A 9 -0.21 -1.99 -22.02
CA PHE A 9 -0.26 -3.01 -20.97
C PHE A 9 1.00 -3.01 -20.08
N ALA A 10 2.17 -2.75 -20.67
CA ALA A 10 3.42 -2.64 -19.92
C ALA A 10 3.45 -1.40 -19.00
N LEU A 11 2.93 -0.26 -19.46
CA LEU A 11 2.74 0.94 -18.65
C LEU A 11 1.70 0.69 -17.54
N GLY A 12 0.57 0.07 -17.88
CA GLY A 12 -0.39 -0.58 -16.98
C GLY A 12 0.26 -1.18 -15.73
N LYS A 13 1.03 -2.23 -16.02
CA LYS A 13 1.71 -3.07 -15.04
C LYS A 13 2.74 -2.30 -14.21
N LYS A 14 3.53 -1.38 -14.79
CA LYS A 14 4.50 -0.57 -14.04
C LYS A 14 3.83 0.29 -12.97
N TRP A 15 2.74 0.97 -13.32
CA TRP A 15 2.03 1.85 -12.38
C TRP A 15 1.33 1.08 -11.26
N PHE A 16 0.88 -0.16 -11.53
CA PHE A 16 0.39 -1.06 -10.49
C PHE A 16 1.46 -1.37 -9.43
N TRP A 17 2.69 -1.69 -9.87
CA TRP A 17 3.81 -1.93 -8.95
C TRP A 17 4.19 -0.67 -8.16
N VAL A 18 4.18 0.50 -8.80
CA VAL A 18 4.43 1.78 -8.12
C VAL A 18 3.36 2.03 -7.04
N GLY A 19 2.08 1.78 -7.34
CA GLY A 19 1.01 1.91 -6.36
C GLY A 19 1.12 0.93 -5.20
N LEU A 20 1.60 -0.28 -5.46
CA LEU A 20 1.84 -1.29 -4.43
C LEU A 20 3.00 -0.89 -3.49
N VAL A 21 4.08 -0.34 -4.04
CA VAL A 21 5.21 0.19 -3.25
C VAL A 21 4.79 1.43 -2.45
N MET A 22 4.01 2.33 -3.05
CA MET A 22 3.43 3.50 -2.35
C MET A 22 2.47 3.07 -1.24
N GLY A 23 1.81 1.92 -1.37
CA GLY A 23 0.95 1.30 -0.36
C GLY A 23 1.64 0.91 0.94
N LEU A 24 2.98 0.84 0.96
CA LEU A 24 3.75 0.61 2.20
C LEU A 24 3.55 1.75 3.21
N ASN A 25 3.30 2.97 2.73
CA ASN A 25 2.90 4.09 3.56
C ASN A 25 1.41 4.38 3.34
N ILE A 26 0.60 4.35 4.40
CA ILE A 26 -0.86 4.40 4.26
C ILE A 26 -1.36 5.68 3.56
N LEU A 27 -0.72 6.82 3.85
CA LEU A 27 -1.07 8.11 3.26
C LEU A 27 -0.77 8.14 1.76
N SER A 28 0.42 7.72 1.34
CA SER A 28 0.77 7.67 -0.09
C SER A 28 -0.03 6.62 -0.84
N GLY A 29 -0.27 5.44 -0.24
CA GLY A 29 -1.07 4.37 -0.83
C GLY A 29 -2.51 4.76 -1.09
N LEU A 30 -3.15 5.43 -0.12
CA LEU A 30 -4.52 5.92 -0.28
C LEU A 30 -4.61 7.06 -1.30
N VAL A 31 -3.74 8.07 -1.22
CA VAL A 31 -3.74 9.19 -2.18
C VAL A 31 -3.51 8.69 -3.61
N PHE A 32 -2.57 7.76 -3.79
CA PHE A 32 -2.26 7.19 -5.10
C PHE A 32 -3.36 6.26 -5.61
N GLY A 33 -3.93 5.42 -4.74
CA GLY A 33 -5.08 4.58 -5.08
C GLY A 33 -6.30 5.42 -5.48
N ILE A 34 -6.59 6.50 -4.75
CA ILE A 34 -7.66 7.44 -5.08
C ILE A 34 -7.39 8.13 -6.43
N ALA A 35 -6.17 8.62 -6.67
CA ALA A 35 -5.79 9.21 -7.95
C ALA A 35 -6.02 8.25 -9.13
N LEU A 36 -5.65 6.98 -9.00
CA LEU A 36 -5.90 5.95 -10.02
C LEU A 36 -7.38 5.60 -10.17
N THR A 37 -8.20 5.71 -9.12
CA THR A 37 -9.65 5.54 -9.25
C THR A 37 -10.36 6.69 -9.99
N LEU A 38 -9.72 7.85 -10.12
CA LEU A 38 -10.27 8.96 -10.91
C LEU A 38 -10.08 8.73 -12.42
N GLU A 39 -9.09 7.94 -12.84
CA GLU A 39 -8.90 7.53 -14.23
C GLU A 39 -9.89 6.41 -14.63
N LYS A 40 -10.77 6.70 -15.59
CA LYS A 40 -11.80 5.75 -16.07
C LYS A 40 -11.22 4.40 -16.53
N GLU A 41 -10.06 4.40 -17.18
CA GLU A 41 -9.38 3.16 -17.63
C GLU A 41 -8.79 2.34 -16.49
N ARG A 42 -8.40 2.98 -15.37
CA ARG A 42 -7.63 2.36 -14.28
C ARG A 42 -8.36 2.25 -12.95
N ARG A 43 -9.66 2.55 -12.93
CA ARG A 43 -10.53 2.41 -11.75
C ARG A 43 -10.39 1.09 -11.00
N LYS A 44 -10.31 -0.02 -11.74
CA LYS A 44 -10.16 -1.35 -11.14
C LYS A 44 -8.81 -1.51 -10.45
N GLU A 45 -7.73 -1.01 -11.05
CA GLU A 45 -6.39 -1.05 -10.47
C GLU A 45 -6.31 -0.18 -9.21
N GLY A 46 -6.87 1.03 -9.25
CA GLY A 46 -6.94 1.92 -8.09
C GLY A 46 -7.70 1.31 -6.90
N ALA A 47 -8.84 0.67 -7.16
CA ALA A 47 -9.61 -0.01 -6.12
C ALA A 47 -8.81 -1.17 -5.48
N ILE A 48 -8.08 -1.95 -6.29
CA ILE A 48 -7.20 -3.02 -5.79
C ILE A 48 -6.09 -2.43 -4.90
N ILE A 49 -5.47 -1.32 -5.31
CA ILE A 49 -4.42 -0.66 -4.51
C ILE A 49 -4.97 -0.13 -3.19
N ILE A 50 -6.18 0.43 -3.18
CA ILE A 50 -6.84 0.88 -1.94
C ILE A 50 -7.09 -0.30 -0.99
N VAL A 51 -7.69 -1.38 -1.49
CA VAL A 51 -7.96 -2.59 -0.69
C VAL A 51 -6.66 -3.19 -0.17
N PHE A 52 -5.63 -3.27 -1.01
CA PHE A 52 -4.30 -3.75 -0.60
C PHE A 52 -3.68 -2.86 0.48
N THR A 53 -3.74 -1.54 0.33
CA THR A 53 -3.21 -0.57 1.31
C THR A 53 -3.90 -0.72 2.67
N ILE A 54 -5.23 -0.89 2.67
CA ILE A 54 -6.00 -1.12 3.90
C ILE A 54 -5.63 -2.47 4.54
N ALA A 55 -5.58 -3.54 3.75
CA ALA A 55 -5.19 -4.86 4.24
C ALA A 55 -3.76 -4.87 4.80
N TRP A 56 -2.83 -4.21 4.11
CA TRP A 56 -1.45 -4.05 4.54
C TRP A 56 -1.34 -3.26 5.84
N PHE A 57 -2.13 -2.19 5.99
CA PHE A 57 -2.18 -1.44 7.24
C PHE A 57 -2.68 -2.28 8.41
N ILE A 58 -3.77 -3.02 8.22
CA ILE A 58 -4.32 -3.91 9.25
C ILE A 58 -3.29 -4.99 9.62
N PHE A 59 -2.64 -5.60 8.64
CA PHE A 59 -1.57 -6.57 8.85
C PHE A 59 -0.38 -5.95 9.59
N SER A 60 0.05 -4.76 9.18
CA SER A 60 1.14 -4.04 9.82
C SER A 60 0.82 -3.71 11.28
N TRP A 61 -0.41 -3.29 11.55
CA TRP A 61 -0.87 -2.93 12.88
C TRP A 61 -1.05 -4.14 13.81
N LEU A 62 -1.68 -5.22 13.32
CA LEU A 62 -2.03 -6.39 14.15
C LEU A 62 -0.92 -7.43 14.25
N VAL A 63 -0.06 -7.53 13.22
CA VAL A 63 0.98 -8.57 13.16
C VAL A 63 2.35 -7.95 13.38
N LEU A 64 2.78 -7.04 12.50
CA LEU A 64 4.12 -6.44 12.58
C LEU A 64 4.31 -5.63 13.86
N GLY A 65 3.34 -4.80 14.25
CA GLY A 65 3.42 -3.98 15.47
C GLY A 65 3.69 -4.83 16.72
N PRO A 66 2.80 -5.77 17.09
CA PRO A 66 3.00 -6.66 18.23
C PRO A 66 4.24 -7.55 18.09
N TRP A 67 4.58 -7.99 16.88
CA TRP A 67 5.78 -8.77 16.64
C TRP A 67 7.07 -7.96 16.88
N LEU A 68 7.14 -6.72 16.39
CA LEU A 68 8.26 -5.79 16.63
C LEU A 68 8.40 -5.43 18.12
N GLN A 69 7.28 -5.29 18.83
CA GLN A 69 7.29 -5.11 20.29
C GLN A 69 7.78 -6.34 21.04
N LYS A 70 7.37 -7.55 20.62
CA LYS A 70 7.85 -8.81 21.22
C LYS A 70 9.33 -9.06 20.92
N SER A 71 9.81 -8.62 19.76
CA SER A 71 11.22 -8.71 19.35
C SER A 71 12.12 -7.67 20.05
N GLY A 72 11.56 -6.77 20.88
CA GLY A 72 12.34 -5.77 21.63
C GLY A 72 12.92 -4.63 20.79
N ILE A 73 12.56 -4.54 19.50
CA ILE A 73 13.04 -3.49 18.59
C ILE A 73 12.28 -2.17 18.84
N LEU A 74 11.00 -2.26 19.19
CA LEU A 74 10.21 -1.12 19.62
C LEU A 74 10.07 -1.11 21.14
N PRO A 75 10.32 0.02 21.83
CA PRO A 75 10.05 0.12 23.25
C PRO A 75 8.56 -0.12 23.49
N GLN A 76 8.25 -1.09 24.36
CA GLN A 76 6.89 -1.24 24.85
C GLN A 76 6.52 0.07 25.54
N TYR A 77 5.41 0.69 25.12
CA TYR A 77 4.88 1.94 25.68
C TYR A 77 4.55 1.83 27.19
N GLN A 78 4.77 0.67 27.80
CA GLN A 78 4.54 0.36 29.20
C GLN A 78 5.62 0.89 30.14
N LEU A 79 6.77 1.38 29.66
CA LEU A 79 7.82 1.94 30.53
C LEU A 79 7.58 3.39 31.03
N LEU A 80 6.46 4.03 30.65
CA LEU A 80 6.01 5.31 31.24
C LEU A 80 4.89 5.13 32.27
N ARG A 81 4.66 3.91 32.77
CA ARG A 81 3.87 3.69 33.98
C ARG A 81 4.81 3.48 35.17
N MET A 82 5.55 4.52 35.54
CA MET A 82 6.24 4.58 36.82
C MET A 82 5.22 4.90 37.91
N ASN A 83 4.89 3.92 38.74
CA ASN A 83 4.49 4.09 40.13
C ASN A 83 5.15 2.98 40.95
#